data_AF-A0A850QYA0-F1
#
_entry.id   AF-A0A850QYA0-F1
#
_cell.length_a   1.000
_cell.length_b   1.000
_cell.length_c   1.000
_cell.angle_alpha   90.00
_cell.angle_beta   90.00
_cell.angle_gamma   90.00
#
_symmetry.space_group_name_H-M   'P 1'
#
loop_
_entity.id
_entity.type
_entity.pdbx_description
1 polymer ?
#
loop_
_entity_poly.entity_id
_entity_poly.type
_entity_poly.pdbx_seq_one_letter_code
_entity_poly.pdbx_strand_id
1 'polypeptide(L)'
;MSQGWVVTLISLGYLIVLFGIAWYGDKKRQWLARWRPWIYSLSIAVYCTSWTFYGTVGQASDDTWSFVPIYLAPILVFVFAWRVLARIILIAKREHITSIADFIAARYGKSQALAVAVTLIALLGILPYIALQLRG
;
A
#
# COMPACT_ATOMS: atom_id res chain seq x y z
N MET A 1 1.18 13.35 -34.25
CA MET A 1 2.59 12.97 -33.95
C MET A 1 3.29 13.89 -32.94
N SER A 2 2.67 14.99 -32.47
CA SER A 2 3.26 15.92 -31.47
C SER A 2 2.92 15.59 -30.00
N GLN A 3 1.87 14.82 -29.73
CA GLN A 3 1.42 14.56 -28.35
C GLN A 3 2.31 13.57 -27.58
N GLY A 4 2.90 12.58 -28.26
CA GLY A 4 3.76 11.59 -27.60
C GLY A 4 4.97 12.22 -26.90
N TRP A 5 5.60 13.22 -27.52
CA TRP A 5 6.73 13.95 -26.94
C TRP A 5 6.37 14.72 -25.68
N VAL A 6 5.19 15.34 -25.65
CA VAL A 6 4.69 16.07 -24.47
C VAL A 6 4.43 15.10 -23.32
N VAL A 7 3.78 13.96 -23.58
CA VAL A 7 3.51 12.93 -22.56
C VAL A 7 4.82 12.36 -22.01
N THR A 8 5.79 12.07 -22.86
CA THR A 8 7.11 11.59 -22.44
C THR A 8 7.81 12.62 -21.57
N LEU A 9 7.83 13.89 -21.96
CA LEU A 9 8.49 14.96 -21.20
C LEU A 9 7.86 15.14 -19.82
N ILE A 10 6.51 15.16 -19.74
CA ILE A 10 5.78 15.28 -18.48
C ILE A 10 6.05 14.07 -17.58
N SER A 11 6.02 12.86 -18.14
CA SER A 11 6.27 11.62 -17.39
C SER A 11 7.71 11.58 -16.84
N LEU A 12 8.69 11.98 -17.65
CA LEU A 12 10.08 12.04 -17.23
C LEU A 12 10.28 13.10 -16.13
N GLY A 13 9.68 14.28 -16.30
CA GLY A 13 9.69 15.34 -15.29
C GLY A 13 9.07 14.89 -13.97
N TYR A 14 7.93 14.19 -14.04
CA TYR A 14 7.27 13.62 -12.86
C TYR A 14 8.18 12.62 -12.12
N LEU A 15 8.83 11.70 -12.84
CA LEU A 15 9.79 10.75 -12.24
C LEU A 15 10.98 11.45 -11.59
N ILE A 16 11.54 12.47 -12.25
CA ILE A 16 12.65 13.25 -11.70
C ILE A 16 12.23 13.94 -10.40
N VAL A 17 11.02 14.52 -10.36
CA VAL A 17 10.49 15.15 -9.14
C VAL A 17 10.32 14.12 -8.03
N LEU A 18 9.73 12.96 -8.31
CA LEU A 18 9.57 11.89 -7.32
C LEU A 18 10.91 11.41 -6.76
N PHE A 19 11.89 11.17 -7.63
CA PHE A 19 13.25 10.80 -7.22
C PHE A 19 13.93 11.90 -6.41
N GLY A 20 13.75 13.16 -6.80
CA GLY A 20 14.26 14.31 -6.06
C GLY A 20 13.67 14.40 -4.65
N ILE A 21 12.36 14.17 -4.50
CA ILE A 21 11.69 14.12 -3.18
C ILE A 21 12.24 12.97 -2.35
N ALA A 22 12.39 11.78 -2.91
CA ALA A 22 12.94 10.61 -2.22
C ALA A 22 14.37 10.88 -1.72
N TRP A 23 15.23 11.40 -2.60
CA TRP A 23 16.63 11.73 -2.28
C TRP A 23 16.74 12.79 -1.19
N TYR A 24 15.90 13.83 -1.24
CA TYR A 24 15.86 14.87 -0.20
C TYR A 24 15.36 14.32 1.14
N GLY A 25 14.36 13.43 1.09
CA GLY A 25 13.81 12.73 2.26
C GLY A 25 14.86 11.91 3.00
N ASP A 26 15.72 11.19 2.27
CA ASP A 26 16.81 10.39 2.86
C ASP A 26 17.87 11.27 3.55
N LYS A 27 18.21 12.41 2.94
CA LYS A 27 19.25 13.31 3.48
C LYS A 27 18.81 14.06 4.74
N LYS A 28 17.51 14.27 4.95
CA LYS A 28 16.95 15.03 6.10
C LYS A 28 16.15 14.19 7.08
N ARG A 29 16.55 12.94 7.31
CA ARG A 29 15.84 11.97 8.16
C ARG A 29 15.45 12.48 9.56
N GLN A 30 16.24 13.38 10.16
CA GLN A 30 15.94 14.02 11.46
C GLN A 30 14.81 15.07 11.37
N TRP A 31 14.76 15.90 10.31
CA TRP A 31 13.68 16.87 10.11
C TRP A 31 12.36 16.18 9.77
N LEU A 32 12.42 15.11 8.97
CA LEU A 32 11.24 14.28 8.65
C LEU A 32 10.66 13.56 9.88
N ALA A 33 11.40 13.44 10.98
CA ALA A 33 10.90 12.83 12.21
C ALA A 33 9.66 13.56 12.77
N ARG A 34 9.60 14.88 12.63
CA ARG A 34 8.44 15.71 13.03
C ARG A 34 7.21 15.49 12.14
N TRP A 35 7.43 15.15 10.88
CA TRP A 35 6.39 14.92 9.88
C TRP A 35 5.97 13.45 9.74
N ARG A 36 6.59 12.54 10.51
CA ARG A 36 6.31 11.10 10.49
C ARG A 36 4.82 10.74 10.59
N PRO A 37 4.00 11.36 11.46
CA PRO A 37 2.57 11.04 11.52
C PRO A 37 1.85 11.35 10.21
N TRP A 38 2.15 12.50 9.59
CA TRP A 38 1.58 12.93 8.32
C TRP A 38 2.03 12.05 7.17
N ILE A 39 3.33 11.77 7.08
CA ILE A 39 3.90 10.88 6.07
C ILE A 39 3.27 9.50 6.17
N TYR A 40 3.18 8.92 7.38
CA TYR A 40 2.56 7.62 7.60
C TYR A 40 1.09 7.60 7.20
N SER A 41 0.32 8.63 7.57
CA SER A 41 -1.09 8.74 7.18
C SER A 41 -1.26 8.87 5.67
N LEU A 42 -0.42 9.66 5.00
CA LEU A 42 -0.44 9.82 3.54
C LEU A 42 0.02 8.55 2.82
N SER A 43 0.97 7.80 3.38
CA SER A 43 1.41 6.52 2.82
C SER A 43 0.32 5.47 2.84
N ILE A 44 -0.59 5.48 3.83
CA ILE A 44 -1.74 4.57 3.85
C ILE A 44 -2.70 4.86 2.69
N ALA A 45 -2.78 6.11 2.21
CA ALA A 45 -3.61 6.49 1.07
C ALA A 45 -3.15 5.86 -0.25
N VAL A 46 -1.97 5.22 -0.30
CA VAL A 46 -1.53 4.38 -1.43
C VAL A 46 -2.54 3.25 -1.73
N TYR A 47 -3.40 2.89 -0.77
CA TYR A 47 -4.56 2.01 -1.03
C TYR A 47 -5.41 2.46 -2.23
N CYS A 48 -5.52 3.78 -2.48
CA CYS A 48 -6.21 4.35 -3.63
C CYS A 48 -5.33 4.28 -4.89
N THR A 49 -5.09 3.07 -5.40
CA THR A 49 -4.28 2.83 -6.59
C THR A 49 -5.05 3.12 -7.89
N SER A 50 -4.32 3.19 -9.01
CA SER A 50 -4.93 3.26 -10.35
C SER A 50 -5.90 2.12 -10.63
N TRP A 51 -5.68 0.92 -10.07
CA TRP A 51 -6.62 -0.20 -10.20
C TRP A 51 -7.97 0.13 -9.56
N THR A 52 -7.97 0.75 -8.38
CA THR A 52 -9.20 1.20 -7.73
C THR A 52 -9.92 2.23 -8.59
N PHE A 53 -9.20 3.16 -9.21
CA PHE A 53 -9.80 4.15 -10.11
C PHE A 53 -10.40 3.53 -11.37
N TYR A 54 -9.62 2.77 -12.14
CA TYR A 54 -10.11 2.14 -13.37
C TYR A 54 -11.17 1.07 -13.11
N GLY A 55 -11.02 0.30 -12.03
CA GLY A 55 -11.96 -0.74 -11.62
C GLY A 55 -13.30 -0.18 -11.15
N THR A 56 -13.30 0.89 -10.35
CA THR A 56 -14.55 1.51 -9.88
C THR A 56 -15.29 2.26 -10.98
N VAL A 57 -14.59 2.90 -11.91
CA VAL A 57 -15.22 3.55 -13.08
C VAL A 57 -15.81 2.51 -14.03
N GLY A 58 -15.10 1.40 -14.27
CA GLY A 58 -15.62 0.26 -15.02
C GLY A 58 -16.88 -0.33 -14.37
N GLN A 59 -16.83 -0.63 -13.08
CA GLN A 59 -17.98 -1.15 -12.33
C GLN A 59 -19.15 -0.18 -12.25
N ALA A 60 -18.90 1.12 -12.11
CA ALA A 60 -19.96 2.14 -12.07
C ALA A 60 -20.72 2.29 -13.40
N SER A 61 -20.12 1.83 -14.51
CA SER A 61 -20.77 1.80 -15.81
C SER A 61 -21.84 0.71 -15.90
N ASP A 62 -21.66 -0.39 -15.14
CA ASP A 62 -22.59 -1.53 -15.09
C ASP A 62 -23.55 -1.45 -13.88
N ASP A 63 -23.04 -1.07 -12.70
CA ASP A 63 -23.80 -0.92 -11.45
C ASP A 63 -23.23 0.22 -10.60
N THR A 64 -24.04 1.27 -10.43
CA THR A 64 -23.68 2.50 -9.73
C THR A 64 -23.46 2.30 -8.22
N TRP A 65 -23.87 1.19 -7.62
CA TRP A 65 -23.66 0.95 -6.18
C TRP A 65 -22.43 0.09 -5.86
N SER A 66 -21.83 -0.52 -6.87
CA SER A 66 -20.74 -1.50 -6.71
C SER A 66 -19.44 -0.87 -6.19
N PHE A 67 -19.23 0.44 -6.39
CA PHE A 67 -18.03 1.15 -5.89
C PHE A 67 -18.10 1.52 -4.39
N VAL A 68 -19.31 1.58 -3.81
CA VAL A 68 -19.52 2.07 -2.44
C VAL A 68 -18.76 1.23 -1.39
N PRO A 69 -18.79 -0.12 -1.43
CA PRO A 69 -18.08 -0.94 -0.46
C PRO A 69 -16.56 -0.72 -0.47
N ILE A 70 -15.97 -0.44 -1.64
CA ILE A 70 -14.52 -0.26 -1.81
C ILE A 70 -14.00 0.94 -1.00
N TYR A 71 -14.79 2.02 -0.92
CA TYR A 71 -14.42 3.20 -0.12
C TYR A 71 -14.94 3.11 1.32
N LEU A 72 -16.13 2.52 1.51
CA LEU A 72 -16.76 2.44 2.83
C LEU A 72 -16.04 1.45 3.75
N ALA A 73 -15.55 0.32 3.24
CA ALA A 73 -14.89 -0.69 4.05
C ALA A 73 -13.62 -0.17 4.76
N PRO A 74 -12.67 0.52 4.10
CA PRO A 74 -11.54 1.15 4.77
C PRO A 74 -11.97 2.12 5.86
N ILE A 75 -12.98 2.97 5.59
CA ILE A 75 -13.50 3.95 6.55
C ILE A 75 -14.03 3.23 7.80
N LEU A 76 -14.84 2.19 7.63
CA LEU A 76 -15.37 1.40 8.73
C LEU A 76 -14.26 0.73 9.54
N VAL A 77 -13.24 0.17 8.88
CA VAL A 77 -12.09 -0.43 9.55
C VAL A 77 -11.33 0.59 10.38
N PHE A 78 -11.05 1.78 9.84
CA PHE A 78 -10.36 2.83 10.60
C PHE A 78 -11.20 3.41 11.74
N VAL A 79 -12.52 3.48 11.60
CA VAL A 79 -13.42 4.01 12.64
C VAL A 79 -13.66 2.98 13.75
N PHE A 80 -14.06 1.75 13.41
CA PHE A 80 -14.45 0.72 14.37
C PHE A 80 -13.28 -0.13 14.85
N ALA A 81 -12.35 -0.49 13.96
CA ALA A 81 -11.23 -1.37 14.26
C ALA A 81 -9.93 -0.62 14.63
N TRP A 82 -9.99 0.69 14.86
CA TRP A 82 -8.81 1.51 15.21
C TRP A 82 -8.02 0.96 16.39
N ARG A 83 -8.70 0.47 17.44
CA ARG A 83 -8.05 -0.12 18.63
C ARG A 83 -7.31 -1.42 18.29
N VAL A 84 -7.87 -2.22 17.39
CA VAL A 84 -7.25 -3.47 16.93
C VAL A 84 -6.01 -3.16 16.10
N LEU A 85 -6.11 -2.21 15.16
CA LEU A 85 -4.98 -1.72 14.37
C LEU A 85 -3.86 -1.19 15.26
N ALA A 86 -4.19 -0.38 16.27
CA ALA A 86 -3.21 0.13 17.23
C ALA A 86 -2.50 -0.99 18.00
N ARG A 87 -3.24 -2.04 18.44
CA ARG A 87 -2.63 -3.21 19.08
C ARG A 87 -1.69 -3.97 18.14
N ILE A 88 -2.10 -4.20 16.88
CA ILE A 88 -1.27 -4.88 15.88
C ILE A 88 0.04 -4.11 15.68
N ILE A 89 -0.03 -2.79 15.49
CA ILE A 89 1.15 -1.93 15.30
C ILE A 89 2.07 -1.97 16.53
N LEU A 90 1.51 -1.96 17.74
CA LEU A 90 2.29 -2.03 18.98
C LEU A 90 3.01 -3.37 19.11
N ILE A 91 2.34 -4.49 18.83
CA ILE A 91 2.95 -5.83 18.87
C ILE A 91 4.04 -5.93 17.80
N ALA A 92 3.75 -5.49 16.57
CA ALA A 92 4.70 -5.53 15.47
C ALA A 92 5.99 -4.75 15.80
N LYS A 93 5.86 -3.58 16.43
CA LYS A 93 7.01 -2.78 16.88
C LYS A 93 7.78 -3.43 18.02
N ARG A 94 7.10 -4.05 19.00
CA ARG A 94 7.76 -4.69 20.15
C ARG A 94 8.56 -5.93 19.76
N GLU A 95 8.04 -6.72 18.83
CA GLU A 95 8.68 -7.96 18.37
C GLU A 95 9.53 -7.77 17.10
N HIS A 96 9.77 -6.53 16.67
CA HIS A 96 10.53 -6.22 15.44
C HIS A 96 10.03 -6.95 14.18
N ILE A 97 8.72 -7.14 14.08
CA ILE A 97 8.05 -7.82 12.97
C ILE A 97 7.96 -6.88 11.78
N THR A 98 8.48 -7.29 10.63
CA THR A 98 8.50 -6.49 9.39
C THR A 98 7.53 -7.01 8.32
N SER A 99 7.02 -8.24 8.47
CA SER A 99 6.09 -8.87 7.51
C SER A 99 4.85 -9.48 8.19
N ILE A 100 3.79 -9.69 7.40
CA ILE A 100 2.56 -10.36 7.88
C ILE A 100 2.86 -11.84 8.23
N ALA A 101 3.77 -12.48 7.50
CA ALA A 101 4.19 -13.84 7.77
C ALA A 101 4.86 -13.96 9.15
N ASP A 102 5.76 -13.02 9.47
CA ASP A 102 6.41 -12.95 10.78
C ASP A 102 5.42 -12.61 11.88
N PHE A 103 4.40 -11.78 11.58
CA PHE A 103 3.33 -11.47 12.54
C PHE A 103 2.54 -12.71 12.94
N ILE A 104 2.16 -13.53 11.96
CA ILE A 104 1.43 -14.77 12.20
C ILE A 104 2.35 -15.76 12.91
N ALA A 105 3.59 -15.95 12.46
CA ALA A 105 4.53 -16.87 13.09
C ALA A 105 4.84 -16.52 14.55
N ALA A 106 5.01 -15.23 14.87
CA ALA A 106 5.23 -14.76 16.24
C ALA A 106 4.05 -15.08 17.17
N ARG A 107 2.82 -15.11 16.65
CA ARG A 107 1.62 -15.47 17.41
C ARG A 107 1.52 -16.98 17.72
N TYR A 108 2.12 -17.83 16.88
CA TYR A 108 2.10 -19.30 17.03
C TYR A 108 3.44 -19.88 17.51
N GLY A 109 4.20 -19.12 18.32
CA GLY A 109 5.42 -19.62 18.95
C GLY A 109 6.68 -19.53 18.08
N LYS A 110 6.76 -18.55 17.16
CA LYS A 110 7.91 -18.33 16.26
C LYS A 110 8.21 -19.51 15.34
N SER A 111 7.20 -20.27 14.94
CA SER A 111 7.37 -21.39 14.00
C SER A 111 7.77 -20.88 12.62
N GLN A 112 9.02 -21.14 12.24
CA GLN A 112 9.58 -20.78 10.93
C GLN A 112 8.83 -21.48 9.79
N ALA A 113 8.37 -22.71 9.98
CA ALA A 113 7.60 -23.44 8.98
C ALA A 113 6.27 -22.73 8.64
N LEU A 114 5.62 -22.14 9.65
CA LEU A 114 4.40 -21.35 9.47
C LEU A 114 4.69 -20.04 8.70
N ALA A 115 5.79 -19.37 9.03
CA ALA A 115 6.22 -18.15 8.32
C ALA A 115 6.44 -18.45 6.82
N VAL A 116 7.14 -19.54 6.50
CA VAL A 116 7.40 -19.97 5.12
C VAL A 116 6.10 -20.28 4.39
N ALA A 117 5.19 -21.03 5.00
CA ALA A 117 3.90 -21.36 4.40
C ALA A 117 3.07 -20.09 4.08
N VAL A 118 2.97 -19.15 5.02
CA VAL A 118 2.26 -17.89 4.81
C VAL A 118 2.94 -17.07 3.70
N THR A 119 4.27 -17.05 3.67
CA THR A 119 5.03 -16.32 2.64
C THR A 119 4.78 -16.90 1.26
N LEU A 120 4.76 -18.22 1.12
CA LEU A 120 4.45 -18.89 -0.14
C LEU A 120 3.02 -18.60 -0.61
N ILE A 121 2.04 -18.65 0.30
CA ILE A 121 0.65 -18.30 -0.04
C ILE A 121 0.56 -16.84 -0.48
N ALA A 122 1.21 -15.92 0.24
CA ALA A 122 1.24 -14.50 -0.11
C ALA A 122 1.91 -14.27 -1.48
N LEU A 123 3.01 -14.96 -1.77
CA LEU A 123 3.68 -14.90 -3.08
C LEU A 123 2.77 -15.41 -4.19
N LEU A 124 2.13 -16.56 -4.00
CA LEU A 124 1.21 -17.13 -4.99
C LEU A 124 -0.03 -16.25 -5.23
N GLY A 125 -0.45 -15.42 -4.28
CA GLY A 125 -1.53 -14.46 -4.47
C GLY A 125 -1.09 -13.13 -5.09
N ILE A 126 0.01 -12.56 -4.60
CA ILE A 126 0.47 -11.21 -4.98
C ILE A 126 1.17 -11.22 -6.35
N LEU A 127 1.98 -12.26 -6.63
CA LEU A 127 2.74 -12.34 -7.88
C LEU A 127 1.85 -12.33 -9.15
N PRO A 128 0.78 -13.15 -9.25
CA PRO A 128 -0.10 -13.08 -10.41
C PRO A 128 -0.90 -11.78 -10.45
N TYR A 129 -1.26 -11.20 -9.30
CA TYR A 129 -1.94 -9.91 -9.25
C TYR A 129 -1.07 -8.79 -9.85
N ILE A 130 0.21 -8.73 -9.49
CA ILE A 130 1.16 -7.77 -10.08
C ILE A 130 1.31 -8.02 -11.58
N ALA A 131 1.44 -9.29 -12.00
CA ALA A 131 1.55 -9.64 -13.41
C ALA A 131 0.32 -9.20 -14.21
N LEU A 132 -0.89 -9.35 -13.66
CA LEU A 132 -2.13 -8.84 -14.25
C LEU A 132 -2.14 -7.31 -14.29
N GLN A 133 -1.66 -6.64 -13.24
CA GLN A 133 -1.58 -5.18 -13.17
C GLN A 133 -0.63 -4.57 -14.21
N LEU A 134 0.46 -5.27 -14.56
CA LEU A 134 1.44 -4.84 -15.56
C LEU A 134 1.00 -5.15 -17.00
N ARG A 135 0.09 -6.11 -17.18
CA ARG A 135 -0.42 -6.53 -18.49
C ARG A 135 -1.68 -5.76 -18.91
N GLY A 136 -2.26 -4.98 -18.00
CA GLY A 136 -3.39 -4.08 -18.24
C GLY A 136 -3.01 -2.86 -19.05
#